data_AF-A0A838RL72-F1
#
_entry.id   AF-A0A838RL72-F1
#
_cell.length_a   1.000
_cell.length_b   1.000
_cell.length_c   1.000
_cell.angle_alpha   90.00
_cell.angle_beta   90.00
_cell.angle_gamma   90.00
#
_symmetry.space_group_name_H-M   'P 1'
#
loop_
_entity.id
_entity.type
_entity.pdbx_description
1 polymer ?
#
loop_
_entity_poly.entity_id
_entity_poly.type
_entity_poly.pdbx_seq_one_letter_code
_entity_poly.pdbx_strand_id
1 'polypeptide(L)'
;LKGPIIELEDLSLDEVIVTLDLSTLGAGTHLVEPRITPPNSLRAESVIPEQIEVTIIEQRGVRDLLLPVTVVGLSPNQVAAIEPLSVTVGVEGPLLALETLDLSLLQLTLQADSLTEGSYFLTPTLVLSDRISVTSMIPAQVSLKVFSESRLLVLTAPVQMLNLGSGLQATLSSDVAIVRVAGPGSATTLSRDPAFGISLDLTGRSEGTYIVEPVIRLPAGYTLVSAVPRQLEVRLTRRSP
;
A
#
# COMPACT_ATOMS: atom_id res chain seq x y z
N LEU A 1 50.06 20.91 -11.62
CA LEU A 1 49.92 20.14 -12.89
C LEU A 1 51.30 20.02 -13.51
N LYS A 2 51.54 18.98 -14.31
CA LYS A 2 52.81 18.71 -14.97
C LYS A 2 52.59 18.29 -16.41
N GLY A 3 53.40 18.81 -17.33
CA GLY A 3 53.33 18.51 -18.75
C GLY A 3 54.10 19.54 -19.59
N PRO A 4 53.87 19.58 -20.91
CA PRO A 4 54.50 20.55 -21.81
C PRO A 4 54.17 21.99 -21.41
N ILE A 5 55.16 22.90 -21.46
CA ILE A 5 54.98 24.30 -21.03
C ILE A 5 53.89 25.02 -21.84
N ILE A 6 53.80 24.75 -23.14
CA ILE A 6 52.78 25.35 -24.01
C ILE A 6 51.36 24.93 -23.59
N GLU A 7 51.18 23.67 -23.19
CA GLU A 7 49.87 23.18 -22.68
C GLU A 7 49.56 23.74 -21.30
N LEU A 8 50.56 24.13 -20.50
CA LEU A 8 50.36 24.81 -19.21
C LEU A 8 50.05 26.30 -19.39
N GLU A 9 50.62 26.94 -20.40
CA GLU A 9 50.39 28.36 -20.74
C GLU A 9 49.02 28.58 -21.37
N ASP A 10 48.55 27.63 -22.18
CA ASP A 10 47.24 27.67 -22.85
C ASP A 10 46.08 27.13 -21.96
N LEU A 11 46.39 26.60 -20.77
CA LEU A 11 45.42 25.97 -19.88
C LEU A 11 44.39 26.98 -19.35
N SER A 12 43.09 26.69 -19.55
CA SER A 12 42.01 27.44 -18.90
C SER A 12 41.48 26.74 -17.64
N LEU A 13 40.91 27.51 -16.71
CA LEU A 13 40.47 26.99 -15.41
C LEU A 13 39.29 26.00 -15.51
N ASP A 14 38.46 26.16 -16.55
CA ASP A 14 37.31 25.30 -16.84
C ASP A 14 37.71 23.97 -17.50
N GLU A 15 38.94 23.83 -17.99
CA GLU A 15 39.46 22.57 -18.56
C GLU A 15 39.94 21.58 -17.49
N VAL A 16 40.20 22.03 -16.26
CA VAL A 16 40.59 21.17 -15.15
C VAL A 16 39.36 20.78 -14.34
N ILE A 17 38.91 19.54 -14.52
CA ILE A 17 37.74 19.03 -13.81
C ILE A 17 38.18 18.40 -12.49
N VAL A 18 37.61 18.88 -11.38
CA VAL A 18 37.78 18.32 -10.04
C VAL A 18 36.46 17.67 -9.62
N THR A 19 36.47 16.37 -9.36
CA THR A 19 35.29 15.63 -8.89
C THR A 19 35.51 15.02 -7.52
N LEU A 20 34.45 14.98 -6.73
CA LEU A 20 34.38 14.18 -5.52
C LEU A 20 33.36 13.07 -5.77
N ASP A 21 33.79 11.82 -5.58
CA ASP A 21 32.86 10.68 -5.62
C ASP A 21 32.29 10.46 -4.23
N LEU A 22 31.00 10.76 -4.08
CA LEU A 22 30.26 10.58 -2.83
C LEU A 22 29.32 9.36 -2.89
N SER A 23 29.29 8.63 -4.00
CA SER A 23 28.26 7.64 -4.30
C SER A 23 28.25 6.43 -3.36
N THR A 24 29.37 6.17 -2.68
CA THR A 24 29.54 5.06 -1.74
C THR A 24 29.45 5.50 -0.28
N LEU A 25 29.25 6.79 -0.01
CA LEU A 25 29.26 7.36 1.33
C LEU A 25 27.85 7.46 1.90
N GLY A 26 27.67 7.01 3.14
CA GLY A 26 26.44 7.22 3.91
C GLY A 26 26.40 8.60 4.58
N ALA A 27 25.32 8.87 5.34
CA ALA A 27 25.27 10.08 6.16
C ALA A 27 26.40 10.11 7.22
N GLY A 28 26.90 11.30 7.50
CA GLY A 28 28.04 11.54 8.39
C GLY A 28 29.06 12.50 7.79
N THR A 29 30.16 12.72 8.51
CA THR A 29 31.29 13.53 8.07
C THR A 29 32.39 12.62 7.53
N HIS A 30 32.86 12.90 6.32
CA HIS A 30 33.84 12.10 5.58
C HIS A 30 34.97 12.98 5.07
N LEU A 31 36.19 12.45 5.06
CA LEU A 31 37.31 13.04 4.35
C LEU A 31 37.43 12.35 2.99
N VAL A 32 37.27 13.12 1.90
CA VAL A 32 37.23 12.60 0.54
C VAL A 32 38.38 13.16 -0.27
N GLU A 33 39.10 12.28 -0.96
CA GLU A 33 40.18 12.67 -1.86
C GLU A 33 39.59 13.15 -3.21
N PRO A 34 39.86 14.41 -3.62
CA PRO A 34 39.40 14.92 -4.90
C PRO A 34 40.11 14.22 -6.06
N ARG A 35 39.35 13.83 -7.08
CA ARG A 35 39.89 13.31 -8.34
C ARG A 35 40.05 14.45 -9.35
N ILE A 36 41.28 14.64 -9.81
CA ILE A 36 41.62 15.62 -10.84
C ILE A 36 41.63 14.92 -12.20
N THR A 37 40.85 15.43 -13.13
CA THR A 37 40.90 15.05 -14.55
C THR A 37 41.52 16.21 -15.32
N PRO A 38 42.84 16.18 -15.57
CA PRO A 38 43.53 17.21 -16.34
C PRO A 38 43.22 17.07 -17.85
N PRO A 39 43.25 18.17 -18.62
CA PRO A 39 43.08 18.11 -20.07
C PRO A 39 44.35 17.64 -20.78
N ASN A 40 44.20 17.23 -22.04
CA ASN A 40 45.30 16.94 -22.96
C ASN A 40 46.32 15.92 -22.40
N SER A 41 47.62 16.24 -22.50
CA SER A 41 48.71 15.37 -22.02
C SER A 41 49.17 15.71 -20.60
N LEU A 42 48.55 16.71 -19.97
CA LEU A 42 48.86 17.16 -18.62
C LEU A 42 48.53 16.07 -17.59
N ARG A 43 49.28 16.06 -16.50
CA ARG A 43 49.06 15.17 -15.35
C ARG A 43 48.92 15.98 -14.07
N ALA A 44 48.06 15.53 -13.18
CA ALA A 44 48.03 16.03 -11.82
C ALA A 44 49.31 15.60 -11.10
N GLU A 45 50.08 16.58 -10.59
CA GLU A 45 51.30 16.32 -9.81
C GLU A 45 51.01 16.36 -8.31
N SER A 46 50.16 17.29 -7.88
CA SER A 46 49.64 17.39 -6.52
C SER A 46 48.25 18.03 -6.55
N VAL A 47 47.47 17.77 -5.50
CA VAL A 47 46.18 18.42 -5.23
C VAL A 47 46.21 18.98 -3.80
N ILE A 48 45.81 20.24 -3.64
CA ILE A 48 45.81 20.91 -2.34
C ILE A 48 44.42 21.55 -2.16
N PRO A 49 43.66 21.18 -1.11
CA PRO A 49 44.01 20.20 -0.09
C PRO A 49 44.01 18.75 -0.64
N GLU A 50 44.75 17.86 0.01
CA GLU A 50 44.78 16.42 -0.33
C GLU A 50 43.45 15.73 0.01
N GLN A 51 42.71 16.25 0.98
CA GLN A 51 41.40 15.76 1.41
C GLN A 51 40.44 16.92 1.66
N ILE A 52 39.17 16.71 1.33
CA ILE A 52 38.07 17.65 1.56
C ILE A 52 37.11 17.00 2.56
N GLU A 53 36.80 17.72 3.64
CA GLU A 53 35.75 17.31 4.57
C GLU A 53 34.36 17.57 3.98
N VAL A 54 33.55 16.53 3.89
CA VAL A 54 32.18 16.57 3.38
C VAL A 54 31.25 16.04 4.45
N THR A 55 30.22 16.81 4.81
CA THR A 55 29.14 16.35 5.69
C THR A 55 27.93 15.99 4.85
N ILE A 56 27.53 14.72 4.89
CA ILE A 56 26.34 14.19 4.23
C ILE A 56 25.24 14.04 5.28
N ILE A 57 24.10 14.69 5.06
CA ILE A 57 22.93 14.57 5.94
C ILE A 57 21.90 13.62 5.33
N GLU A 58 21.34 12.74 6.16
CA GLU A 58 20.22 11.91 5.76
C GLU A 58 18.93 12.74 5.80
N GLN A 59 18.27 12.87 4.65
CA GLN A 59 16.93 13.45 4.60
C GLN A 59 15.91 12.45 5.13
N ARG A 60 15.04 12.88 6.04
CA ARG A 60 13.94 12.09 6.58
C ARG A 60 12.61 12.63 6.11
N GLY A 61 11.66 11.73 5.87
CA GLY A 61 10.30 12.05 5.44
C GLY A 61 9.26 11.29 6.24
N VAL A 62 7.98 11.58 5.94
CA VAL A 62 6.81 10.86 6.43
C VAL A 62 5.99 10.42 5.23
N ARG A 63 5.40 9.23 5.30
CA ARG A 63 4.52 8.69 4.27
C ARG A 63 3.33 7.97 4.89
N ASP A 64 2.13 8.22 4.37
CA ASP A 64 0.93 7.47 4.74
C ASP A 64 0.72 6.29 3.78
N LEU A 65 0.46 5.13 4.36
CA LEU A 65 0.27 3.86 3.65
C LEU A 65 -1.11 3.29 3.97
N LEU A 66 -1.92 3.04 2.95
CA LEU A 66 -3.18 2.31 3.13
C LEU A 66 -2.90 0.81 3.00
N LEU A 67 -2.87 0.08 4.11
CA LEU A 67 -2.51 -1.33 4.14
C LEU A 67 -3.72 -2.22 4.47
N PRO A 68 -3.91 -3.35 3.76
CA PRO A 68 -4.92 -4.34 4.14
C PRO A 68 -4.52 -5.05 5.43
N VAL A 69 -5.51 -5.38 6.26
CA VAL A 69 -5.29 -6.11 7.51
C VAL A 69 -5.47 -7.61 7.26
N THR A 70 -4.50 -8.41 7.67
CA THR A 70 -4.59 -9.89 7.64
C THR A 70 -4.69 -10.44 9.05
N VAL A 71 -5.44 -11.52 9.24
CA VAL A 71 -5.52 -12.21 10.53
C VAL A 71 -4.66 -13.47 10.48
N VAL A 72 -3.87 -13.68 11.51
CA VAL A 72 -3.00 -14.85 11.69
C VAL A 72 -3.28 -15.50 13.05
N GLY A 73 -2.91 -16.77 13.22
CA GLY A 73 -3.08 -17.47 14.50
C GLY A 73 -4.49 -18.02 14.79
N LEU A 74 -5.41 -18.02 13.81
CA LEU A 74 -6.71 -18.68 13.97
C LEU A 74 -6.55 -20.21 14.06
N SER A 75 -7.39 -20.83 14.89
CA SER A 75 -7.48 -22.29 14.93
C SER A 75 -8.07 -22.84 13.62
N PRO A 76 -7.78 -24.10 13.21
CA PRO A 76 -8.22 -24.65 11.92
C PRO A 76 -9.73 -24.59 11.66
N ASN A 77 -10.55 -24.66 12.71
CA ASN A 77 -12.01 -24.65 12.62
C ASN A 77 -12.60 -23.25 12.91
N GLN A 78 -11.81 -22.19 12.74
CA GLN A 78 -12.24 -20.82 13.00
C GLN A 78 -12.15 -19.95 11.75
N VAL A 79 -13.06 -19.00 11.67
CA VAL A 79 -13.06 -17.92 10.68
C VAL A 79 -13.26 -16.60 11.40
N ALA A 80 -12.76 -15.51 10.81
CA ALA A 80 -12.90 -14.18 11.41
C ALA A 80 -13.44 -13.15 10.42
N ALA A 81 -14.33 -12.32 10.91
CA ALA A 81 -14.72 -11.07 10.28
C ALA A 81 -13.89 -9.92 10.86
N ILE A 82 -13.46 -8.99 10.01
CA ILE A 82 -12.54 -7.90 10.38
C ILE A 82 -13.16 -6.59 9.91
N GLU A 83 -13.17 -5.56 10.78
CA GLU A 83 -13.64 -4.23 10.43
C GLU A 83 -12.82 -3.13 11.15
N PRO A 84 -12.22 -2.16 10.43
CA PRO A 84 -12.13 -2.09 8.97
C PRO A 84 -11.12 -3.10 8.40
N LEU A 85 -11.25 -3.40 7.11
CA LEU A 85 -10.36 -4.31 6.40
C LEU A 85 -9.02 -3.68 5.97
N SER A 86 -8.87 -2.37 6.15
CA SER A 86 -7.66 -1.62 5.83
C SER A 86 -7.44 -0.51 6.85
N VAL A 87 -6.17 -0.19 7.09
CA VAL A 87 -5.74 0.82 8.05
C VAL A 87 -4.75 1.76 7.37
N THR A 88 -4.85 3.05 7.66
CA THR A 88 -3.85 4.04 7.23
C THR A 88 -2.72 4.04 8.25
N VAL A 89 -1.50 3.75 7.81
CA VAL A 89 -0.29 3.70 8.64
C VAL A 89 0.63 4.83 8.21
N GLY A 90 0.90 5.76 9.13
CA GLY A 90 1.94 6.76 8.96
C GLY A 90 3.29 6.15 9.32
N VAL A 91 4.27 6.27 8.42
CA VAL A 91 5.65 5.82 8.64
C VAL A 91 6.62 6.98 8.46
N GLU A 92 7.71 6.98 9.20
CA GLU A 92 8.84 7.90 9.01
C GLU A 92 10.14 7.14 8.76
N GLY A 93 11.09 7.79 8.09
CA GLY A 93 12.40 7.20 7.82
C GLY A 93 13.20 8.00 6.78
N PRO A 94 14.36 7.48 6.35
CA PRO A 94 15.15 8.07 5.27
C PRO A 94 14.32 8.18 3.99
N LEU A 95 14.36 9.33 3.32
CA LEU A 95 13.53 9.61 2.14
C LEU A 95 13.68 8.53 1.06
N LEU A 96 14.92 8.17 0.73
CA LEU A 96 15.20 7.12 -0.26
C LEU A 96 14.60 5.76 0.15
N ALA A 97 14.67 5.40 1.44
CA ALA A 97 14.09 4.16 1.94
C ALA A 97 12.55 4.16 1.87
N LEU A 98 11.91 5.31 2.11
CA LEU A 98 10.47 5.48 1.96
C LEU A 98 10.02 5.44 0.50
N GLU A 99 10.82 5.99 -0.43
CA GLU A 99 10.56 6.00 -1.87
C GLU A 99 10.70 4.61 -2.50
N THR A 100 11.69 3.83 -2.06
CA THR A 100 11.92 2.47 -2.54
C THR A 100 11.14 1.40 -1.77
N LEU A 101 10.24 1.79 -0.86
CA LEU A 101 9.48 0.86 -0.03
C LEU A 101 8.49 0.05 -0.88
N ASP A 102 8.71 -1.25 -0.98
CA ASP A 102 7.81 -2.19 -1.66
C ASP A 102 6.62 -2.55 -0.77
N LEU A 103 5.45 -2.02 -1.12
CA LEU A 103 4.21 -2.24 -0.36
C LEU A 103 3.73 -3.70 -0.42
N SER A 104 4.15 -4.48 -1.42
CA SER A 104 3.74 -5.88 -1.55
C SER A 104 4.38 -6.79 -0.51
N LEU A 105 5.50 -6.37 0.07
CA LEU A 105 6.21 -7.08 1.14
C LEU A 105 5.72 -6.72 2.53
N LEU A 106 4.91 -5.66 2.67
CA LEU A 106 4.40 -5.20 3.94
C LEU A 106 3.20 -6.04 4.38
N GLN A 107 3.25 -6.52 5.62
CA GLN A 107 2.17 -7.31 6.23
C GLN A 107 1.69 -6.63 7.51
N LEU A 108 0.48 -6.10 7.46
CA LEU A 108 -0.21 -5.58 8.63
C LEU A 108 -1.10 -6.69 9.21
N THR A 109 -0.67 -7.24 10.35
CA THR A 109 -1.23 -8.48 10.91
C THR A 109 -2.02 -8.24 12.19
N LEU A 110 -3.13 -8.95 12.37
CA LEU A 110 -3.84 -9.12 13.64
C LEU A 110 -3.55 -10.52 14.17
N GLN A 111 -2.95 -10.58 15.36
CA GLN A 111 -2.67 -11.83 16.05
C GLN A 111 -3.94 -12.34 16.73
N ALA A 112 -4.40 -13.52 16.32
CA ALA A 112 -5.59 -14.18 16.85
C ALA A 112 -5.26 -15.48 17.61
N ASP A 113 -3.99 -15.67 18.00
CA ASP A 113 -3.56 -16.85 18.73
C ASP A 113 -4.40 -17.04 19.99
N SER A 114 -4.89 -18.27 20.17
CA SER A 114 -5.69 -18.67 21.33
C SER A 114 -7.01 -17.91 21.50
N LEU A 115 -7.45 -17.11 20.51
CA LEU A 115 -8.77 -16.49 20.57
C LEU A 115 -9.86 -17.56 20.36
N THR A 116 -10.90 -17.49 21.17
CA THR A 116 -12.10 -18.31 21.05
C THR A 116 -13.17 -17.57 20.25
N GLU A 117 -14.35 -18.18 20.08
CA GLU A 117 -15.48 -17.43 19.49
C GLU A 117 -15.79 -16.19 20.34
N GLY A 118 -15.89 -15.03 19.69
CA GLY A 118 -16.04 -13.77 20.41
C GLY A 118 -15.84 -12.55 19.54
N SER A 119 -15.95 -11.38 20.16
CA SER A 119 -15.65 -10.08 19.55
C SER A 119 -14.51 -9.43 20.31
N TYR A 120 -13.53 -8.91 19.57
CA TYR A 120 -12.27 -8.40 20.08
C TYR A 120 -11.95 -7.07 19.40
N PHE A 121 -11.23 -6.21 20.10
CA PHE A 121 -10.61 -5.01 19.54
C PHE A 121 -9.12 -5.16 19.70
N LEU A 122 -8.43 -5.26 18.56
CA LEU A 122 -7.01 -5.60 18.52
C LEU A 122 -6.23 -4.52 17.79
N THR A 123 -5.01 -4.26 18.26
CA THR A 123 -4.07 -3.38 17.58
C THR A 123 -3.26 -4.20 16.58
N PRO A 124 -3.30 -3.88 15.28
CA PRO A 124 -2.50 -4.60 14.31
C PRO A 124 -1.02 -4.28 14.43
N THR A 125 -0.20 -5.24 14.03
CA THR A 125 1.26 -5.15 14.05
C THR A 125 1.80 -5.10 12.63
N LEU A 126 2.67 -4.13 12.37
CA LEU A 126 3.38 -3.98 11.10
C LEU A 126 4.87 -4.24 11.33
N VAL A 127 5.46 -5.11 10.51
CA VAL A 127 6.90 -5.34 10.50
C VAL A 127 7.54 -4.46 9.44
N LEU A 128 8.52 -3.64 9.83
CA LEU A 128 9.27 -2.73 8.96
C LEU A 128 10.78 -3.00 9.10
N SER A 129 11.56 -2.47 8.15
CA SER A 129 13.02 -2.40 8.30
C SER A 129 13.41 -1.49 9.46
N ASP A 130 14.57 -1.71 10.06
CA ASP A 130 15.17 -0.92 11.15
C ASP A 130 15.28 0.59 10.87
N ARG A 131 15.33 1.01 9.60
CA ARG A 131 15.41 2.42 9.19
C ARG A 131 14.05 3.13 9.08
N ILE A 132 12.94 2.42 9.20
CA ILE A 132 11.59 2.99 9.07
C ILE A 132 10.80 2.68 10.34
N SER A 133 10.18 3.69 10.94
CA SER A 133 9.33 3.53 12.12
C SER A 133 7.88 3.92 11.82
N VAL A 134 6.94 3.25 12.51
CA VAL A 134 5.52 3.65 12.49
C VAL A 134 5.33 4.85 13.40
N THR A 135 4.73 5.91 12.88
CA THR A 135 4.38 7.11 13.64
C THR A 135 2.90 7.16 14.01
N SER A 136 2.04 6.59 13.19
CA SER A 136 0.60 6.56 13.43
C SER A 136 -0.11 5.38 12.77
N MET A 137 -1.29 5.04 13.29
CA MET A 137 -2.13 3.98 12.77
C MET A 137 -3.60 4.38 12.95
N ILE A 138 -4.34 4.51 11.85
CA ILE A 138 -5.69 5.04 11.82
C ILE A 138 -6.63 4.10 11.04
N PRO A 139 -7.60 3.45 11.73
CA PRO A 139 -7.77 3.43 13.18
C PRO A 139 -6.66 2.65 13.90
N ALA A 140 -6.42 2.96 15.18
CA ALA A 140 -5.41 2.30 16.01
C ALA A 140 -5.85 0.90 16.50
N GLN A 141 -7.14 0.61 16.44
CA GLN A 141 -7.72 -0.68 16.77
C GLN A 141 -8.67 -1.12 15.67
N VAL A 142 -8.71 -2.42 15.43
CA VAL A 142 -9.57 -3.07 14.45
C VAL A 142 -10.48 -4.05 15.20
N SER A 143 -11.76 -4.06 14.83
CA SER A 143 -12.71 -5.03 15.35
C SER A 143 -12.48 -6.37 14.68
N LEU A 144 -12.31 -7.41 15.48
CA LEU A 144 -12.18 -8.79 15.05
C LEU A 144 -13.31 -9.60 15.68
N LYS A 145 -14.10 -10.29 14.87
CA LYS A 145 -15.13 -11.22 15.34
C LYS A 145 -14.83 -12.62 14.87
N VAL A 146 -14.61 -13.52 15.81
CA VAL A 146 -14.21 -14.91 15.57
C VAL A 146 -15.42 -15.82 15.70
N PHE A 147 -15.54 -16.77 14.77
CA PHE A 147 -16.62 -17.75 14.68
C PHE A 147 -16.04 -19.14 14.43
N SER A 148 -16.77 -20.18 14.82
CA SER A 148 -16.54 -21.52 14.28
C SER A 148 -16.88 -21.56 12.80
N GLU A 149 -16.07 -22.27 12.04
CA GLU A 149 -16.29 -22.53 10.62
C GLU A 149 -17.63 -23.25 10.37
N SER A 150 -18.17 -23.99 11.35
CA SER A 150 -19.50 -24.60 11.22
C SER A 150 -20.65 -23.60 11.07
N ARG A 151 -20.42 -22.33 11.40
CA ARG A 151 -21.37 -21.22 11.24
C ARG A 151 -21.15 -20.43 9.94
N LEU A 152 -20.19 -20.84 9.13
CA LEU A 152 -19.86 -20.19 7.88
C LEU A 152 -20.84 -20.64 6.79
N LEU A 153 -21.48 -19.66 6.16
CA LEU A 153 -22.33 -19.81 5.00
C LEU A 153 -21.62 -19.19 3.79
N VAL A 154 -21.67 -19.88 2.65
CA VAL A 154 -21.15 -19.39 1.38
C VAL A 154 -22.32 -19.23 0.42
N LEU A 155 -22.48 -18.02 -0.11
CA LEU A 155 -23.59 -17.66 -0.99
C LEU A 155 -23.02 -17.06 -2.27
N THR A 156 -23.65 -17.37 -3.39
CA THR A 156 -23.47 -16.62 -4.64
C THR A 156 -24.74 -15.83 -4.87
N ALA A 157 -24.63 -14.51 -4.99
CA ALA A 157 -25.79 -13.64 -5.17
C ALA A 157 -25.54 -12.60 -6.28
N PRO A 158 -26.57 -12.26 -7.06
CA PRO A 158 -26.46 -11.26 -8.10
C PRO A 158 -26.29 -9.85 -7.49
N VAL A 159 -25.53 -9.01 -8.18
CA VAL A 159 -25.32 -7.61 -7.79
C VAL A 159 -26.39 -6.73 -8.46
N GLN A 160 -27.20 -6.07 -7.65
CA GLN A 160 -28.25 -5.17 -8.12
C GLN A 160 -27.71 -3.76 -8.33
N MET A 161 -27.83 -3.21 -9.54
CA MET A 161 -27.49 -1.82 -9.82
C MET A 161 -28.63 -0.90 -9.37
N LEU A 162 -28.31 0.09 -8.55
CA LEU A 162 -29.25 1.10 -8.09
C LEU A 162 -28.90 2.47 -8.69
N ASN A 163 -29.93 3.29 -8.93
CA ASN A 163 -29.80 4.69 -9.33
C ASN A 163 -28.97 4.91 -10.62
N LEU A 164 -29.08 3.99 -11.59
CA LEU A 164 -28.47 4.19 -12.91
C LEU A 164 -29.13 5.37 -13.64
N GLY A 165 -28.34 6.34 -14.06
CA GLY A 165 -28.82 7.52 -14.78
C GLY A 165 -29.60 7.18 -16.05
N SER A 166 -30.64 7.96 -16.34
CA SER A 166 -31.43 7.81 -17.57
C SER A 166 -30.56 7.94 -18.82
N GLY A 167 -30.76 7.07 -19.81
CA GLY A 167 -29.97 7.07 -21.04
C GLY A 167 -28.59 6.42 -20.90
N LEU A 168 -28.24 5.89 -19.74
CA LEU A 168 -27.04 5.09 -19.55
C LEU A 168 -27.33 3.59 -19.62
N GLN A 169 -26.28 2.84 -19.94
CA GLN A 169 -26.17 1.40 -19.79
C GLN A 169 -24.90 1.10 -19.00
N ALA A 170 -24.93 0.05 -18.19
CA ALA A 170 -23.83 -0.34 -17.33
C ALA A 170 -23.35 -1.75 -17.66
N THR A 171 -22.05 -1.95 -17.63
CA THR A 171 -21.40 -3.26 -17.75
C THR A 171 -20.52 -3.45 -16.54
N LEU A 172 -20.76 -4.54 -15.79
CA LEU A 172 -19.98 -4.89 -14.61
C LEU A 172 -18.86 -5.87 -15.00
N SER A 173 -17.73 -5.81 -14.30
CA SER A 173 -16.71 -6.86 -14.38
C SER A 173 -17.20 -8.21 -13.86
N SER A 174 -18.20 -8.21 -12.97
CA SER A 174 -18.92 -9.40 -12.50
C SER A 174 -20.35 -9.02 -12.12
N ASP A 175 -21.34 -9.80 -12.57
CA ASP A 175 -22.76 -9.64 -12.22
C ASP A 175 -23.14 -10.42 -10.95
N VAL A 176 -22.24 -11.25 -10.44
CA VAL A 176 -22.39 -12.01 -9.19
C VAL A 176 -21.26 -11.71 -8.21
N ALA A 177 -21.55 -11.87 -6.93
CA ALA A 177 -20.56 -11.89 -5.87
C ALA A 177 -20.72 -13.13 -5.00
N ILE A 178 -19.59 -13.72 -4.63
CA ILE A 178 -19.50 -14.79 -3.65
C ILE A 178 -19.30 -14.15 -2.28
N VAL A 179 -20.24 -14.38 -1.37
CA VAL A 179 -20.22 -13.81 -0.03
C VAL A 179 -20.07 -14.93 0.99
N ARG A 180 -19.09 -14.77 1.88
CA ARG A 180 -18.91 -15.61 3.06
C ARG A 180 -19.48 -14.87 4.25
N VAL A 181 -20.44 -15.49 4.93
CA VAL A 181 -21.19 -14.88 6.03
C VAL A 181 -21.17 -15.85 7.21
N ALA A 182 -20.91 -15.36 8.41
CA ALA A 182 -21.08 -16.14 9.64
C ALA A 182 -22.45 -15.84 10.25
N GLY A 183 -23.24 -16.86 10.57
CA GLY A 183 -24.57 -16.66 11.14
C GLY A 183 -25.35 -17.93 11.44
N PRO A 184 -26.60 -17.82 11.89
CA PRO A 184 -27.47 -18.98 12.10
C PRO A 184 -27.99 -19.56 10.78
N GLY A 185 -28.49 -20.80 10.82
CA GLY A 185 -29.27 -21.38 9.72
C GLY A 185 -28.44 -21.89 8.55
N SER A 186 -28.96 -21.69 7.33
CA SER A 186 -28.37 -22.23 6.09
C SER A 186 -28.26 -21.14 5.02
N ALA A 187 -27.35 -21.34 4.06
CA ALA A 187 -27.19 -20.47 2.90
C ALA A 187 -28.50 -20.29 2.11
N THR A 188 -29.31 -21.35 1.98
CA THR A 188 -30.61 -21.32 1.29
C THR A 188 -31.66 -20.49 2.04
N THR A 189 -31.63 -20.52 3.37
CA THR A 189 -32.53 -19.70 4.18
C THR A 189 -32.13 -18.23 4.05
N LEU A 190 -30.84 -17.92 4.18
CA LEU A 190 -30.33 -16.55 4.07
C LEU A 190 -30.54 -15.97 2.65
N SER A 191 -30.36 -16.76 1.59
CA SER A 191 -30.53 -16.28 0.21
C SER A 191 -31.97 -15.90 -0.14
N ARG A 192 -32.96 -16.40 0.62
CA ARG A 192 -34.38 -16.07 0.46
C ARG A 192 -34.85 -14.97 1.40
N ASP A 193 -33.99 -14.52 2.32
CA ASP A 193 -34.33 -13.45 3.26
C ASP A 193 -34.38 -12.11 2.53
N PRO A 194 -35.48 -11.34 2.60
CA PRO A 194 -35.59 -10.06 1.92
C PRO A 194 -34.63 -8.98 2.45
N ALA A 195 -34.08 -9.14 3.66
CA ALA A 195 -33.07 -8.24 4.19
C ALA A 195 -31.65 -8.53 3.65
N PHE A 196 -31.44 -9.70 3.04
CA PHE A 196 -30.20 -10.02 2.33
C PHE A 196 -30.21 -9.40 0.93
N GLY A 197 -29.11 -8.74 0.56
CA GLY A 197 -28.95 -8.24 -0.80
C GLY A 197 -27.59 -7.59 -1.05
N ILE A 198 -27.18 -7.60 -2.31
CA ILE A 198 -25.93 -6.96 -2.77
C ILE A 198 -26.32 -5.90 -3.78
N SER A 199 -25.95 -4.65 -3.50
CA SER A 199 -26.31 -3.53 -4.36
C SER A 199 -25.14 -2.61 -4.65
N LEU A 200 -25.08 -2.10 -5.87
CA LEU A 200 -24.12 -1.10 -6.30
C LEU A 200 -24.85 0.22 -6.55
N ASP A 201 -24.57 1.24 -5.75
CA ASP A 201 -25.16 2.57 -5.92
C ASP A 201 -24.36 3.38 -6.94
N LEU A 202 -25.03 3.78 -8.02
CA LEU A 202 -24.47 4.55 -9.13
C LEU A 202 -24.97 6.00 -9.14
N THR A 203 -25.55 6.48 -8.03
CA THR A 203 -26.05 7.85 -7.90
C THR A 203 -24.98 8.87 -8.31
N GLY A 204 -25.35 9.80 -9.21
CA GLY A 204 -24.49 10.89 -9.64
C GLY A 204 -23.32 10.48 -10.55
N ARG A 205 -23.22 9.22 -10.97
CA ARG A 205 -22.18 8.76 -11.89
C ARG A 205 -22.56 9.09 -13.34
N SER A 206 -21.61 9.61 -14.10
CA SER A 206 -21.75 9.90 -15.53
C SER A 206 -21.16 8.77 -16.37
N GLU A 207 -21.07 8.96 -17.69
CA GLU A 207 -20.28 8.09 -18.57
C GLU A 207 -18.82 8.00 -18.09
N GLY A 208 -18.26 6.78 -18.09
CA GLY A 208 -16.92 6.52 -17.58
C GLY A 208 -16.77 5.12 -16.98
N THR A 209 -15.56 4.81 -16.50
CA THR A 209 -15.25 3.57 -15.78
C THR A 209 -14.98 3.90 -14.31
N TYR A 210 -15.58 3.14 -13.41
CA TYR A 210 -15.48 3.34 -11.96
C TYR A 210 -15.15 2.04 -11.26
N ILE A 211 -14.37 2.12 -10.18
CA ILE A 211 -14.17 1.02 -9.24
C ILE A 211 -15.02 1.34 -8.01
N VAL A 212 -15.98 0.47 -7.70
CA VAL A 212 -16.98 0.70 -6.65
C VAL A 212 -17.12 -0.55 -5.78
N GLU A 213 -17.14 -0.37 -4.46
CA GLU A 213 -17.42 -1.44 -3.50
C GLU A 213 -18.95 -1.61 -3.36
N PRO A 214 -19.49 -2.83 -3.59
CA PRO A 214 -20.92 -3.07 -3.43
C PRO A 214 -21.32 -3.04 -1.95
N VAL A 215 -22.51 -2.50 -1.69
CA VAL A 215 -23.13 -2.53 -0.37
C VAL A 215 -23.79 -3.88 -0.18
N ILE A 216 -23.35 -4.62 0.85
CA ILE A 216 -23.92 -5.90 1.24
C ILE A 216 -24.81 -5.68 2.46
N ARG A 217 -26.10 -5.95 2.33
CA ARG A 217 -27.06 -5.96 3.43
C ARG A 217 -27.22 -7.37 3.95
N LEU A 218 -27.19 -7.52 5.26
CA LEU A 218 -27.37 -8.79 5.96
C LEU A 218 -28.52 -8.66 6.97
N PRO A 219 -29.34 -9.71 7.17
CA PRO A 219 -30.29 -9.77 8.28
C PRO A 219 -29.58 -9.75 9.64
N ALA A 220 -30.33 -9.43 10.70
CA ALA A 220 -29.80 -9.46 12.06
C ALA A 220 -29.27 -10.86 12.44
N GLY A 221 -28.15 -10.90 13.16
CA GLY A 221 -27.51 -12.16 13.60
C GLY A 221 -26.49 -12.75 12.60
N TYR A 222 -26.38 -12.16 11.41
CA TYR A 222 -25.34 -12.49 10.44
C TYR A 222 -24.19 -11.48 10.49
N THR A 223 -22.99 -11.89 10.08
CA THR A 223 -21.82 -11.03 9.99
C THR A 223 -21.07 -11.35 8.70
N LEU A 224 -20.76 -10.31 7.92
CA LEU A 224 -19.97 -10.44 6.71
C LEU A 224 -18.55 -10.86 7.07
N VAL A 225 -18.08 -12.00 6.54
CA VAL A 225 -16.70 -12.47 6.72
C VAL A 225 -15.85 -11.99 5.54
N SER A 226 -16.32 -12.21 4.32
CA SER A 226 -15.66 -11.70 3.10
C SER A 226 -16.61 -11.69 1.90
N ALA A 227 -16.24 -10.94 0.87
CA ALA A 227 -16.95 -10.89 -0.41
C ALA A 227 -15.95 -10.86 -1.58
N VAL A 228 -16.27 -11.60 -2.64
CA VAL A 228 -15.43 -11.71 -3.84
C VAL A 228 -16.31 -11.55 -5.10
N PRO A 229 -15.98 -10.61 -6.01
CA PRO A 229 -14.95 -9.60 -5.86
C PRO A 229 -15.36 -8.54 -4.81
N ARG A 230 -14.38 -7.94 -4.15
CA ARG A 230 -14.63 -6.89 -3.15
C ARG A 230 -14.93 -5.53 -3.78
N GLN A 231 -14.32 -5.26 -4.92
CA GLN A 231 -14.59 -4.07 -5.73
C GLN A 231 -15.00 -4.52 -7.12
N LEU A 232 -15.95 -3.82 -7.70
CA LEU A 232 -16.43 -4.06 -9.05
C LEU A 232 -15.99 -2.91 -9.93
N GLU A 233 -15.45 -3.25 -11.09
CA GLU A 233 -15.34 -2.27 -12.17
C GLU A 233 -16.70 -2.18 -12.84
N VAL A 234 -17.22 -0.96 -12.94
CA VAL A 234 -18.45 -0.64 -13.65
C VAL A 234 -18.13 0.34 -14.76
N ARG A 235 -18.44 -0.04 -15.99
CA ARG A 235 -18.35 0.82 -17.16
C ARG A 235 -19.73 1.34 -17.51
N LEU A 236 -19.89 2.66 -17.48
CA LEU A 236 -21.11 3.37 -17.84
C LEU A 236 -20.93 3.98 -19.24
N THR A 237 -21.85 3.67 -20.14
CA THR A 237 -21.87 4.20 -21.52
C THR A 237 -23.26 4.72 -21.86
N ARG A 238 -23.37 5.59 -22.87
CA ARG A 238 -24.69 5.98 -23.40
C ARG A 238 -25.36 4.78 -24.05
N ARG A 239 -26.64 4.59 -23.76
CA ARG A 239 -27.46 3.61 -24.46
C ARG A 239 -27.55 4.03 -25.92
N SER A 240 -27.13 3.15 -26.82
CA SER A 240 -27.28 3.40 -28.26
C SER A 240 -28.77 3.41 -28.61
N PRO A 241 -29.23 4.33 -29.48
CA PRO A 241 -30.63 4.44 -29.89
C PRO A 241 -31.12 3.19 -30.64
#